data_AF-A0A428SZU8-F1
#
_entry.id   AF-A0A428SZU8-F1
#
_cell.length_a   1.000
_cell.length_b   1.000
_cell.length_c   1.000
_cell.angle_alpha   90.00
_cell.angle_beta   90.00
_cell.angle_gamma   90.00
#
_symmetry.space_group_name_H-M   'P 1'
#
loop_
_entity.id
_entity.type
_entity.pdbx_description
1 polymer ?
#
loop_
_entity_poly.entity_id
_entity_poly.type
_entity_poly.pdbx_seq_one_letter_code
_entity_poly.pdbx_strand_id
1 'polypeptide(L)'
;MRIVASQEDPAAQDIVFRPIKEQVDTEETFEFLRFQIQECYETHCHQRTCSLPKGDFAPRRVIRIYGSTDPPSLRLHAPEVGEDVRWCALSYCWGRQSQSVMTTVATLQERFDGIDFGELPKTLQDAIISTHRLGI
;
A
#
# COMPACT_ATOMS: atom_id res chain seq x y z
N MET A 1 15.88 -1.94 25.67
CA MET A 1 16.28 -0.62 25.13
C MET A 1 16.94 -0.88 23.78
N ARG A 2 16.37 -0.39 22.67
CA ARG A 2 17.02 -0.48 21.35
C ARG A 2 17.84 0.80 21.15
N ILE A 3 19.12 0.66 20.81
CA ILE A 3 19.98 1.80 20.45
C ILE A 3 19.65 2.13 19.00
N VAL A 4 19.44 3.41 18.70
CA VAL A 4 19.16 3.92 17.35
C VAL A 4 20.22 4.95 16.98
N ALA A 5 20.55 5.04 15.69
CA ALA A 5 21.49 6.03 15.16
C ALA A 5 20.90 6.66 13.89
N SER A 6 20.92 7.99 13.79
CA SER A 6 20.55 8.72 12.58
C SER A 6 21.59 8.48 11.47
N GLN A 7 21.22 8.71 10.21
CA GLN A 7 22.10 8.41 9.08
C GLN A 7 23.40 9.25 9.05
N GLU A 8 23.39 10.40 9.70
CA GLU A 8 24.54 11.30 9.85
C GLU A 8 25.43 10.94 11.06
N ASP A 9 25.00 10.00 11.91
CA ASP A 9 25.74 9.59 13.09
C ASP A 9 26.88 8.62 12.69
N PRO A 10 28.13 8.82 13.13
CA PRO A 10 29.22 7.87 12.93
C PRO A 10 28.86 6.43 13.35
N ALA A 11 28.01 6.28 14.38
CA ALA A 11 27.56 4.99 14.87
C ALA A 11 26.52 4.31 13.96
N ALA A 12 26.04 4.96 12.90
CA ALA A 12 25.13 4.37 11.91
C ALA A 12 25.74 3.20 11.12
N GLN A 13 27.07 3.06 11.16
CA GLN A 13 27.81 1.92 10.60
C GLN A 13 27.57 0.64 11.41
N ASP A 14 27.48 0.76 12.74
CA ASP A 14 27.35 -0.38 13.66
C ASP A 14 25.92 -0.56 14.18
N ILE A 15 25.09 0.50 14.12
CA ILE A 15 23.71 0.49 14.60
C ILE A 15 22.76 0.47 13.41
N VAL A 16 22.08 -0.67 13.25
CA VAL A 16 21.13 -0.94 12.16
C VAL A 16 19.78 -0.24 12.39
N PHE A 17 19.39 -0.01 13.65
CA PHE A 17 18.10 0.60 13.97
C PHE A 17 18.13 2.12 13.74
N ARG A 18 17.13 2.63 13.01
CA ARG A 18 16.93 4.05 12.79
C ARG A 18 15.89 4.62 13.76
N PRO A 19 15.98 5.90 14.14
CA PRO A 19 14.92 6.56 14.92
C PRO A 19 13.57 6.43 14.22
N ILE A 20 12.50 6.23 15.01
CA ILE A 20 11.14 6.23 14.47
C ILE A 20 10.82 7.67 14.06
N LYS A 21 10.40 7.87 12.80
CA LYS A 21 9.82 9.15 12.38
C LYS A 21 8.47 9.33 13.07
N GLU A 22 8.33 10.42 13.82
CA GLU A 22 7.08 10.73 14.55
C GLU A 22 5.97 11.21 13.61
N GLN A 23 6.32 11.88 12.52
CA GLN A 23 5.40 12.31 11.47
C GLN A 23 5.55 11.38 10.26
N VAL A 24 4.49 10.62 9.96
CA VAL A 24 4.47 9.58 8.90
C VAL A 24 3.59 9.96 7.71
N ASP A 25 2.80 11.02 7.85
CA ASP A 25 1.83 11.52 6.88
C ASP A 25 2.34 12.72 6.07
N THR A 26 3.64 12.99 6.08
CA THR A 26 4.25 14.11 5.35
C THR A 26 4.67 13.74 3.93
N GLU A 27 4.76 14.73 3.04
CA GLU A 27 5.18 14.48 1.66
C GLU A 27 6.62 13.94 1.58
N GLU A 28 7.52 14.43 2.44
CA GLU A 28 8.90 13.95 2.51
C GLU A 28 8.96 12.47 2.90
N THR A 29 7.99 11.98 3.69
CA THR A 29 7.89 10.56 4.03
C THR A 29 7.45 9.74 2.82
N PHE A 30 6.46 10.20 2.06
CA PHE A 30 6.02 9.51 0.84
C PHE A 30 7.03 9.60 -0.32
N GLU A 31 7.78 10.69 -0.44
CA GLU A 31 8.94 10.79 -1.33
C GLU A 31 10.01 9.75 -0.96
N PHE A 32 10.35 9.65 0.33
CA PHE A 32 11.28 8.64 0.81
C PHE A 32 10.77 7.21 0.55
N LEU A 33 9.48 6.93 0.80
CA LEU A 33 8.90 5.61 0.54
C LEU A 33 8.92 5.25 -0.95
N ARG A 34 8.55 6.20 -1.84
CA ARG A 34 8.64 6.00 -3.30
C ARG A 34 10.07 5.74 -3.74
N PHE A 35 11.03 6.51 -3.23
CA PHE A 35 12.45 6.31 -3.50
C PHE A 35 12.93 4.92 -3.07
N GLN A 36 12.59 4.48 -1.85
CA GLN A 36 12.98 3.16 -1.35
C GLN A 36 12.34 2.01 -2.14
N ILE A 37 11.07 2.14 -2.55
CA ILE A 37 10.40 1.16 -3.41
C ILE A 37 11.10 1.08 -4.78
N GLN A 38 11.43 2.23 -5.36
CA GLN A 38 12.13 2.30 -6.64
C GLN A 38 13.55 1.72 -6.54
N GLU A 39 14.32 2.09 -5.51
CA GLU A 39 15.64 1.54 -5.23
C GLU A 39 15.57 0.02 -5.08
N CYS A 40 14.55 -0.48 -4.38
CA CYS A 40 14.28 -1.92 -4.26
C CYS A 40 14.12 -2.59 -5.63
N TYR A 41 13.28 -2.02 -6.50
CA TYR A 41 13.05 -2.54 -7.85
C TYR A 41 14.28 -2.46 -8.76
N GLU A 42 15.13 -1.45 -8.61
CA GLU A 42 16.28 -1.25 -9.48
C GLU A 42 17.53 -2.03 -9.02
N THR A 43 17.74 -2.18 -7.70
CA THR A 43 19.02 -2.66 -7.14
C THR A 43 18.93 -4.08 -6.58
N HIS A 44 17.80 -4.47 -5.99
CA HIS A 44 17.66 -5.76 -5.30
C HIS A 44 17.22 -6.91 -6.22
N CYS A 45 16.79 -6.60 -7.45
CA CYS A 45 16.48 -7.60 -8.47
C CYS A 45 17.69 -8.44 -8.91
N HIS A 46 18.92 -8.00 -8.58
CA HIS A 46 20.15 -8.68 -9.00
C HIS A 46 20.52 -9.92 -8.14
N GLN A 47 19.88 -10.12 -6.98
CA GLN A 47 20.22 -11.22 -6.06
C GLN A 47 19.24 -12.43 -6.12
N ARG A 48 18.33 -12.46 -7.12
CA ARG A 48 17.31 -13.52 -7.31
C ARG A 48 16.35 -13.75 -6.13
N THR A 49 16.40 -12.93 -5.08
CA THR A 49 15.57 -13.09 -3.88
C THR A 49 14.23 -12.37 -4.00
N CYS A 50 14.15 -11.35 -4.87
CA CYS A 50 12.93 -10.60 -5.14
C CYS A 50 12.76 -10.47 -6.67
N SER A 51 11.61 -10.89 -7.18
CA SER A 51 11.25 -10.65 -8.58
C SER A 51 10.51 -9.33 -8.68
N LEU A 52 10.75 -8.54 -9.73
CA LEU A 52 9.91 -7.39 -10.03
C LEU A 52 8.44 -7.82 -10.05
N PRO A 53 7.52 -7.01 -9.50
CA PRO A 53 6.09 -7.23 -9.72
C PRO A 53 5.87 -7.16 -11.22
N LYS A 54 5.61 -8.30 -11.83
CA LYS A 54 5.18 -8.37 -13.21
C LYS A 54 3.68 -8.14 -13.20
N GLY A 55 3.17 -7.30 -14.10
CA GLY A 55 1.73 -7.12 -14.30
C GLY A 55 1.03 -8.33 -14.92
N ASP A 56 1.70 -9.48 -15.00
CA ASP A 56 1.14 -10.73 -15.53
C ASP A 56 0.22 -11.43 -14.51
N PHE A 57 0.30 -11.06 -13.23
CA PHE A 57 -0.56 -11.58 -12.18
C PHE A 57 -1.21 -10.47 -11.36
N ALA A 58 -2.54 -10.51 -11.33
CA ALA A 58 -3.35 -9.74 -10.40
C ALA A 58 -4.37 -10.65 -9.69
N PRO A 59 -4.77 -10.32 -8.45
CA PRO A 59 -5.90 -10.96 -7.81
C PRO A 59 -7.17 -10.84 -8.66
N ARG A 60 -8.09 -11.80 -8.53
CA ARG A 60 -9.38 -11.77 -9.24
C ARG A 60 -10.15 -10.46 -9.07
N ARG A 61 -9.96 -9.79 -7.94
CA ARG A 61 -10.56 -8.50 -7.62
C ARG A 61 -9.58 -7.66 -6.82
N VAL A 62 -9.44 -6.40 -7.20
CA VAL A 62 -8.63 -5.39 -6.51
C VAL A 62 -9.49 -4.16 -6.24
N ILE A 63 -9.14 -3.37 -5.23
CA ILE A 63 -9.75 -2.04 -5.05
C ILE A 63 -8.99 -1.09 -5.97
N ARG A 64 -9.71 -0.51 -6.93
CA ARG A 64 -9.18 0.53 -7.80
C ARG A 64 -9.39 1.89 -7.14
N ILE A 65 -8.30 2.62 -7.00
CA ILE A 65 -8.26 3.97 -6.43
C ILE A 65 -8.05 4.94 -7.59
N TYR A 66 -8.87 5.99 -7.69
CA TYR A 66 -8.80 6.95 -8.79
C TYR A 66 -9.34 8.33 -8.41
N GLY A 67 -9.03 9.30 -9.27
CA GLY A 67 -9.34 10.70 -9.02
C GLY A 67 -8.19 11.43 -8.33
N SER A 68 -8.32 12.76 -8.26
CA SER A 68 -7.37 13.67 -7.60
C SER A 68 -7.99 14.35 -6.39
N THR A 69 -9.14 13.85 -5.93
CA THR A 69 -9.86 14.34 -4.75
C THR A 69 -9.31 13.71 -3.49
N ASP A 70 -9.49 14.40 -2.36
CA ASP A 70 -9.22 13.88 -1.02
C ASP A 70 -10.54 13.84 -0.23
N PRO A 71 -11.12 12.66 0.06
CA PRO A 71 -10.60 11.33 -0.25
C PRO A 71 -10.75 10.93 -1.74
N PRO A 72 -9.97 9.94 -2.22
CA PRO A 72 -10.07 9.46 -3.60
C PRO A 72 -11.34 8.63 -3.82
N SER A 73 -11.73 8.49 -5.09
CA SER A 73 -12.83 7.59 -5.48
C SER A 73 -12.38 6.14 -5.49
N LEU A 74 -13.29 5.24 -5.09
CA LEU A 74 -13.01 3.82 -4.92
C LEU A 74 -14.05 2.95 -5.61
N ARG A 75 -13.60 1.87 -6.24
CA ARG A 75 -14.47 0.79 -6.69
C ARG A 75 -13.73 -0.53 -6.76
N LEU A 76 -14.48 -1.63 -6.78
CA LEU A 76 -13.94 -2.94 -7.10
C LEU A 76 -13.59 -3.00 -8.59
N HIS A 77 -12.45 -3.58 -8.92
CA HIS A 77 -12.02 -3.84 -10.29
C HIS A 77 -11.68 -5.32 -10.43
N ALA A 78 -12.09 -5.93 -11.54
CA ALA A 78 -11.76 -7.31 -11.87
C ALA A 78 -10.81 -7.28 -13.09
N PRO A 79 -9.50 -7.42 -12.86
CA PRO A 79 -8.51 -7.35 -13.94
C PRO A 79 -8.78 -8.36 -15.05
N GLU A 80 -8.62 -7.93 -16.30
CA GLU A 80 -8.68 -8.81 -17.46
C GLU A 80 -7.37 -9.60 -17.64
N VAL A 81 -7.44 -10.72 -18.36
CA VAL A 81 -6.24 -11.52 -18.66
C VAL A 81 -5.28 -10.71 -19.52
N GLY A 82 -4.08 -10.46 -19.00
CA GLY A 82 -3.05 -9.65 -19.68
C GLY A 82 -3.17 -8.14 -19.44
N GLU A 83 -4.10 -7.69 -18.59
CA GLU A 83 -4.12 -6.31 -18.11
C GLU A 83 -2.92 -6.08 -17.17
N ASP A 84 -2.08 -5.10 -17.51
CA ASP A 84 -0.96 -4.68 -16.65
C ASP A 84 -1.50 -3.89 -15.45
N VAL A 85 -1.73 -4.60 -14.34
CA VAL A 85 -2.24 -4.02 -13.10
C VAL A 85 -1.15 -4.03 -12.05
N ARG A 86 -0.71 -2.82 -11.65
CA ARG A 86 0.07 -2.65 -10.42
C ARG A 86 -0.86 -2.69 -9.21
N TRP A 87 -0.49 -3.47 -8.21
CA TRP A 87 -1.30 -3.66 -7.01
C TRP A 87 -0.41 -3.93 -5.80
N CYS A 88 -0.96 -3.71 -4.61
CA CYS A 88 -0.32 -4.11 -3.36
C CYS A 88 -1.34 -4.83 -2.46
N ALA A 89 -0.84 -5.70 -1.58
CA ALA A 89 -1.65 -6.37 -0.57
C ALA A 89 -1.52 -5.65 0.78
N LEU A 90 -2.65 -5.39 1.44
CA LEU A 90 -2.65 -5.05 2.86
C LEU A 90 -2.59 -6.35 3.68
N SER A 91 -1.44 -6.61 4.30
CA SER A 91 -1.26 -7.76 5.20
C SER A 91 -1.70 -7.38 6.62
N TYR A 92 -2.96 -7.62 6.94
CA TYR A 92 -3.50 -7.30 8.26
C TYR A 92 -4.47 -8.37 8.79
N CYS A 93 -4.61 -8.44 10.10
CA CYS A 93 -5.56 -9.31 10.76
C CYS A 93 -6.96 -8.66 10.76
N TRP A 94 -7.93 -9.31 10.12
CA TRP A 94 -9.33 -8.85 10.04
C TRP A 94 -10.02 -8.71 11.40
N GLY A 95 -9.48 -9.34 12.45
CA GLY A 95 -10.08 -9.38 13.79
C GLY A 95 -11.14 -10.46 13.93
N ARG A 96 -11.80 -10.52 15.10
CA ARG A 96 -12.83 -11.53 15.42
C ARG A 96 -14.25 -11.10 15.05
N GLN A 97 -14.45 -9.83 14.72
CA GLN A 97 -15.76 -9.26 14.40
C GLN A 97 -15.88 -9.13 12.88
N SER A 98 -17.04 -9.50 12.33
CA SER A 98 -17.35 -9.28 10.92
C SER A 98 -17.22 -7.79 10.62
N GLN A 99 -16.19 -7.41 9.85
CA GLN A 99 -16.06 -6.02 9.44
C GLN A 99 -17.17 -5.70 8.44
N SER A 100 -17.77 -4.52 8.58
CA SER A 100 -18.84 -4.00 7.71
C SER A 100 -18.48 -3.93 6.23
N VAL A 101 -17.18 -4.06 5.89
CA VAL A 101 -16.62 -3.90 4.54
C VAL A 101 -16.25 -5.24 3.91
N MET A 102 -17.00 -6.30 4.20
CA MET A 102 -16.85 -7.56 3.47
C MET A 102 -17.66 -7.52 2.18
N THR A 103 -17.01 -7.76 1.04
CA THR A 103 -17.74 -7.95 -0.23
C THR A 103 -18.37 -9.34 -0.24
N THR A 104 -19.70 -9.39 -0.27
CA THR A 104 -20.49 -10.61 -0.42
C THR A 104 -21.04 -10.71 -1.84
N VAL A 105 -21.68 -11.84 -2.18
CA VAL A 105 -22.37 -11.98 -3.47
C VAL A 105 -23.46 -10.93 -3.64
N ALA A 106 -24.18 -10.59 -2.55
CA ALA A 106 -25.26 -9.60 -2.58
C ALA A 106 -24.76 -8.17 -2.84
N THR A 107 -23.61 -7.81 -2.24
CA THR A 107 -23.03 -6.47 -2.36
C THR A 107 -22.05 -6.35 -3.53
N LEU A 108 -21.83 -7.41 -4.31
CA LEU A 108 -20.74 -7.44 -5.30
C LEU A 108 -20.91 -6.36 -6.37
N GLN A 109 -22.12 -6.23 -6.92
CA GLN A 109 -22.41 -5.25 -7.97
C GLN A 109 -22.28 -3.81 -7.45
N GLU A 110 -22.82 -3.54 -6.26
CA GLU A 110 -22.71 -2.23 -5.62
C GLU A 110 -21.25 -1.82 -5.45
N ARG A 111 -20.37 -2.75 -5.07
CA ARG A 111 -18.93 -2.47 -4.91
C ARG A 111 -18.22 -2.19 -6.24
N PHE A 112 -18.73 -2.70 -7.38
CA PHE A 112 -18.22 -2.31 -8.71
C PHE A 112 -18.64 -0.90 -9.10
N ASP A 113 -19.83 -0.47 -8.67
CA ASP A 113 -20.34 0.87 -8.95
C ASP A 113 -19.64 1.93 -8.08
N GLY A 114 -19.35 1.59 -6.83
CA GLY A 114 -18.56 2.44 -5.94
C GLY A 114 -18.40 1.88 -4.53
N ILE A 115 -17.41 2.40 -3.82
CA ILE A 115 -17.19 2.12 -2.39
C ILE A 115 -17.13 3.47 -1.68
N ASP A 116 -18.01 3.67 -0.71
CA ASP A 116 -17.96 4.87 0.13
C ASP A 116 -16.73 4.80 1.04
N PHE A 117 -15.80 5.74 0.86
CA PHE A 117 -14.60 5.88 1.67
C PHE A 117 -14.94 6.11 3.16
N GLY A 118 -16.00 6.86 3.46
CA GLY A 118 -16.39 7.21 4.82
C GLY A 118 -16.90 6.03 5.65
N GLU A 119 -17.40 4.99 4.99
CA GLU A 119 -17.87 3.75 5.65
C GLU A 119 -16.74 2.79 6.01
N LEU A 120 -15.53 3.03 5.50
CA LEU A 120 -14.38 2.17 5.75
C LEU A 120 -13.84 2.38 7.17
N PRO A 121 -13.42 1.32 7.88
CA PRO A 121 -12.61 1.45 9.09
C PRO A 121 -11.36 2.28 8.83
N LYS A 122 -10.90 3.03 9.86
CA LYS A 122 -9.72 3.90 9.77
C LYS A 122 -8.50 3.19 9.17
N THR A 123 -8.22 1.94 9.57
CA THR A 123 -7.10 1.16 9.02
C THR A 123 -7.17 0.98 7.50
N LEU A 124 -8.37 0.80 6.94
CA LEU A 124 -8.55 0.69 5.49
C LEU A 124 -8.46 2.06 4.81
N GLN A 125 -8.99 3.12 5.44
CA GLN A 125 -8.82 4.50 4.96
C GLN A 125 -7.33 4.85 4.86
N ASP A 126 -6.56 4.63 5.92
CA ASP A 126 -5.11 4.91 5.97
C ASP A 126 -4.35 4.11 4.91
N ALA A 127 -4.72 2.83 4.71
CA ALA A 127 -4.13 2.00 3.68
C ALA A 127 -4.43 2.54 2.27
N ILE A 128 -5.66 2.96 1.99
CA ILE A 128 -6.07 3.52 0.69
C ILE A 128 -5.35 4.84 0.42
N ILE A 129 -5.29 5.74 1.39
CA ILE A 129 -4.56 7.01 1.25
C ILE A 129 -3.07 6.73 1.00
N SER A 130 -2.49 5.78 1.74
CA SER A 130 -1.09 5.39 1.54
C SER A 130 -0.85 4.84 0.13
N THR A 131 -1.68 3.90 -0.34
CA THR A 131 -1.60 3.34 -1.69
C THR A 131 -1.74 4.44 -2.75
N HIS A 132 -2.69 5.36 -2.58
CA HIS A 132 -2.91 6.48 -3.50
C HIS A 132 -1.68 7.39 -3.59
N ARG A 133 -1.10 7.78 -2.45
CA ARG A 133 0.10 8.64 -2.40
C ARG A 133 1.37 7.95 -2.91
N LEU A 134 1.43 6.63 -2.83
CA LEU A 134 2.52 5.83 -3.42
C LEU A 134 2.39 5.68 -4.95
N GLY A 135 1.24 6.03 -5.54
CA GLY A 135 1.01 5.91 -6.98
C GLY A 135 0.88 4.46 -7.47
N ILE A 136 0.39 3.57 -6.59
CA ILE A 136 0.12 2.16 -6.89
C ILE A 136 -1.34 2.01 -7.35
#